data_AF-A0A372BZ26-F1
#
_entry.id   AF-A0A372BZ26-F1
#
_cell.length_a   1.000
_cell.length_b   1.000
_cell.length_c   1.000
_cell.angle_alpha   90.00
_cell.angle_beta   90.00
_cell.angle_gamma   90.00
#
_symmetry.space_group_name_H-M   'P 1'
#
loop_
_entity.id
_entity.type
_entity.pdbx_description
1 polymer ?
#
loop_
_entity_poly.entity_id
_entity_poly.type
_entity_poly.pdbx_seq_one_letter_code
_entity_poly.pdbx_strand_id
1 'polypeptide(L)'
;MSKEETSNRDSSDKKPDFEASLEELEGLVEALESGELSLAESLERFKRGIELSKHCHEMLDQARQSVEILTHPEDEESAESFDRPDV
;
A
#
# COMPACT_ATOMS: atom_id res chain seq x y z
N MET A 1 -18.17 -26.75 -16.03
CA MET A 1 -16.84 -27.35 -15.90
C MET A 1 -15.88 -26.51 -16.71
N SER A 2 -15.06 -25.68 -16.05
CA SER A 2 -13.72 -25.24 -16.49
C SER A 2 -13.09 -24.62 -15.26
N LYS A 3 -12.37 -25.47 -14.53
CA LYS A 3 -11.40 -25.05 -13.52
C LYS A 3 -10.27 -24.37 -14.28
N GLU A 4 -9.89 -23.17 -13.87
CA GLU A 4 -8.54 -22.68 -14.13
C GLU A 4 -7.98 -22.19 -12.80
N GLU A 5 -7.37 -23.14 -12.10
CA GLU A 5 -6.40 -22.93 -11.03
C GLU A 5 -5.11 -22.41 -11.69
N THR A 6 -4.72 -21.18 -11.38
CA THR A 6 -3.33 -20.70 -11.43
C THR A 6 -3.19 -19.71 -10.27
N SER A 7 -2.13 -19.62 -9.48
CA SER A 7 -0.86 -20.32 -9.37
C SER A 7 -0.35 -19.96 -7.97
N ASN A 8 -0.07 -20.97 -7.16
CA ASN A 8 0.53 -20.82 -5.84
C ASN A 8 1.95 -20.23 -5.97
N ARG A 9 2.20 -19.07 -5.37
CA ARG A 9 3.57 -18.57 -5.09
C ARG A 9 3.70 -18.29 -3.60
N ASP A 10 4.14 -19.31 -2.89
CA ASP A 10 4.77 -19.20 -1.58
C ASP A 10 5.78 -18.04 -1.55
N SER A 11 5.64 -17.10 -0.63
CA SER A 11 6.80 -16.48 0.02
C SER A 11 6.39 -15.96 1.39
N SER A 12 6.89 -16.65 2.41
CA SER A 12 7.03 -16.12 3.76
C SER A 12 7.80 -14.78 3.72
N ASP A 13 7.34 -13.78 4.45
CA ASP A 13 7.85 -12.38 4.50
C ASP A 13 7.52 -11.46 3.31
N LYS A 14 6.38 -11.65 2.65
CA LYS A 14 5.79 -10.61 1.80
C LYS A 14 4.90 -9.71 2.66
N LYS A 15 5.20 -8.42 2.71
CA LYS A 15 4.20 -7.40 3.10
C LYS A 15 2.89 -7.74 2.39
N PRO A 16 1.74 -7.67 3.09
CA PRO A 16 0.46 -7.97 2.47
C PRO A 16 0.27 -7.09 1.24
N ASP A 17 -0.22 -7.71 0.16
CA ASP A 17 -0.56 -7.01 -1.08
C ASP A 17 -1.68 -5.98 -0.79
N PHE A 18 -1.90 -5.03 -1.70
CA PHE A 18 -2.86 -3.94 -1.48
C PHE A 18 -4.25 -4.47 -1.18
N GLU A 19 -4.71 -5.42 -2.00
CA GLU A 19 -6.05 -6.01 -1.84
C GLU A 19 -6.20 -6.74 -0.50
N ALA A 20 -5.19 -7.49 -0.08
CA ALA A 20 -5.21 -8.20 1.20
C ALA A 20 -5.21 -7.24 2.40
N SER A 21 -4.43 -6.15 2.31
CA SER A 21 -4.37 -5.12 3.35
C SER A 21 -5.70 -4.37 3.48
N LEU A 22 -6.36 -4.14 2.34
CA LEU A 22 -7.67 -3.50 2.28
C LEU A 22 -8.76 -4.41 2.84
N GLU A 23 -8.79 -5.69 2.45
CA GLU A 23 -9.74 -6.68 2.97
C GLU A 23 -9.61 -6.84 4.49
N GLU A 24 -8.36 -6.90 5.00
CA GLU A 24 -8.12 -6.92 6.44
C GLU A 24 -8.68 -5.66 7.13
N LEU A 25 -8.46 -4.48 6.55
CA LEU A 25 -8.97 -3.23 7.10
C LEU A 25 -10.50 -3.18 7.12
N GLU A 26 -11.16 -3.64 6.06
CA GLU A 26 -12.62 -3.73 5.97
C GLU A 26 -13.18 -4.66 7.05
N GLY A 27 -12.59 -5.84 7.24
CA GLY A 27 -13.01 -6.77 8.30
C GLY A 27 -12.78 -6.22 9.72
N LEU A 28 -11.73 -5.43 9.93
CA LEU A 28 -11.51 -4.73 11.20
C LEU A 28 -12.59 -3.68 11.47
N VAL A 29 -12.98 -2.92 10.45
CA VAL A 29 -14.04 -1.91 10.56
C VAL A 29 -15.37 -2.59 10.87
N GLU A 30 -15.74 -3.65 10.14
CA GLU A 30 -16.96 -4.41 10.39
C GLU A 30 -17.02 -4.95 11.84
N ALA A 31 -15.91 -5.48 12.34
CA ALA A 31 -15.81 -5.95 13.72
C ALA A 31 -15.91 -4.82 14.77
N LEU A 32 -15.40 -3.62 14.45
CA LEU A 32 -15.55 -2.46 15.32
C LEU A 32 -16.98 -1.92 15.32
N GLU A 33 -17.68 -1.99 14.18
CA GLU A 33 -19.06 -1.56 14.03
C GLU A 33 -20.07 -2.53 14.65
N SER A 34 -19.74 -3.82 14.77
CA SER A 34 -20.62 -4.81 15.41
C SER A 34 -20.90 -4.52 16.88
N GLY A 35 -19.96 -3.83 17.56
CA GLY A 35 -20.08 -3.47 18.98
C GLY A 35 -19.97 -4.65 19.95
N GLU A 36 -19.60 -5.84 19.47
CA GLU A 36 -19.44 -7.05 20.30
C GLU A 36 -18.06 -7.16 20.97
N LEU A 37 -17.12 -6.30 20.57
CA LEU A 37 -15.74 -6.29 21.07
C LEU A 37 -15.64 -5.65 22.46
N SER A 38 -14.78 -6.23 23.31
CA SER A 38 -14.37 -5.55 24.54
C SER A 38 -13.54 -4.31 24.25
N LEU A 39 -13.45 -3.36 25.19
CA LEU A 39 -12.64 -2.15 25.03
C LEU A 39 -11.18 -2.44 24.65
N ALA A 40 -10.59 -3.49 25.24
CA ALA A 40 -9.21 -3.88 24.96
C ALA A 40 -9.06 -4.37 23.52
N GLU A 41 -9.99 -5.20 23.05
CA GLU A 41 -10.01 -5.70 21.67
C GLU A 41 -10.26 -4.57 20.67
N SER A 42 -11.22 -3.68 20.94
CA SER A 42 -11.48 -2.52 20.08
C SER A 42 -10.25 -1.63 19.93
N LEU A 43 -9.49 -1.42 21.01
CA LEU A 43 -8.24 -0.67 20.97
C LEU A 43 -7.14 -1.37 20.16
N GLU A 44 -7.03 -2.70 20.25
CA GLU A 44 -6.07 -3.47 19.46
C GLU A 44 -6.42 -3.42 17.97
N ARG A 45 -7.68 -3.66 17.63
CA ARG A 45 -8.21 -3.62 16.26
C ARG A 45 -8.07 -2.23 15.65
N PHE A 46 -8.32 -1.19 16.42
CA PHE A 46 -8.14 0.20 15.97
C PHE A 46 -6.67 0.52 15.66
N LYS A 47 -5.72 0.10 16.51
CA LYS A 47 -4.29 0.27 16.22
C LYS A 47 -3.89 -0.43 14.94
N ARG A 48 -4.32 -1.68 14.76
CA ARG A 48 -4.07 -2.44 13.54
C ARG A 48 -4.68 -1.76 12.30
N GLY A 49 -5.89 -1.23 12.42
CA GLY A 49 -6.54 -0.47 11.35
C GLY A 49 -5.75 0.78 10.93
N ILE A 50 -5.17 1.51 11.89
CA ILE A 50 -4.28 2.65 11.59
C ILE A 50 -3.03 2.20 10.82
N GLU A 51 -2.41 1.09 11.23
CA GLU A 51 -1.22 0.56 10.55
C GLU A 51 -1.53 0.16 9.11
N LEU A 52 -2.64 -0.56 8.90
CA LEU A 52 -3.10 -0.98 7.57
C LEU A 52 -3.42 0.22 6.68
N SER A 53 -4.13 1.22 7.21
CA SER A 53 -4.46 2.44 6.46
C SER A 53 -3.20 3.17 5.98
N LYS A 54 -2.18 3.28 6.84
CA LYS A 54 -0.89 3.86 6.45
C LYS A 54 -0.19 3.04 5.38
N HIS A 55 -0.15 1.71 5.53
CA HIS A 55 0.46 0.81 4.56
C HIS A 55 -0.24 0.89 3.19
N CYS A 56 -1.57 0.95 3.15
CA CYS A 56 -2.33 1.16 1.92
C CYS A 56 -2.00 2.49 1.24
N HIS A 57 -1.88 3.58 2.01
CA HIS A 57 -1.46 4.87 1.46
C HIS A 57 -0.03 4.83 0.89
N GLU A 58 0.91 4.20 1.58
CA GLU A 58 2.30 4.05 1.09
C GLU A 58 2.35 3.28 -0.24
N MET A 59 1.57 2.21 -0.38
CA MET A 59 1.51 1.45 -1.64
C MET A 59 0.91 2.27 -2.79
N LEU A 60 -0.13 3.05 -2.52
CA LEU A 60 -0.73 3.95 -3.52
C LEU A 60 0.23 5.06 -3.95
N ASP A 61 1.03 5.59 -3.02
CA ASP A 61 2.04 6.61 -3.31
C ASP A 61 3.15 6.05 -4.20
N GLN A 62 3.65 4.85 -3.88
CA GLN A 62 4.63 4.14 -4.71
C GLN A 62 4.11 3.84 -6.11
N ALA A 63 2.84 3.40 -6.21
CA ALA A 63 2.20 3.16 -7.50
C ALA A 63 2.08 4.46 -8.32
N ARG A 64 1.72 5.57 -7.67
CA ARG A 64 1.65 6.89 -8.31
C ARG A 64 3.00 7.34 -8.83
N GLN A 65 4.04 7.26 -8.00
CA GLN A 65 5.41 7.61 -8.39
C GLN A 65 5.89 6.77 -9.59
N SER A 66 5.57 5.48 -9.58
CA SER A 66 5.92 4.58 -10.69
C SER A 66 5.23 5.01 -11.99
N VAL A 67 3.95 5.39 -11.93
CA VAL A 67 3.22 5.92 -13.09
C VAL A 67 3.79 7.24 -13.57
N GLU A 68 4.18 8.14 -12.65
CA GLU A 68 4.79 9.44 -12.99
C GLU A 68 6.09 9.26 -13.78
N ILE A 69 7.00 8.41 -13.30
CA ILE A 69 8.26 8.09 -13.99
C ILE A 69 7.99 7.48 -15.39
N LEU A 70 7.01 6.59 -15.50
CA LEU A 70 6.68 5.96 -16.79
C LEU A 70 6.02 6.91 -17.79
N THR A 71 5.37 7.98 -17.32
CA THR A 71 4.64 8.95 -18.16
C THR A 71 5.46 10.20 -18.48
N HIS A 72 6.46 10.53 -17.68
CA HIS A 72 7.39 11.64 -17.90
C HIS A 72 8.85 11.17 -17.86
N PRO A 73 9.32 10.45 -18.90
CA PRO A 73 10.71 10.02 -18.98
C PRO A 73 11.70 11.18 -19.26
N GLU A 74 11.23 12.40 -19.55
CA GLU A 74 12.05 13.52 -20.02
C GLU A 74 12.58 14.45 -18.89
N ASP A 75 12.16 14.26 -17.64
CA ASP A 75 12.62 15.07 -16.50
C ASP A 75 13.97 14.59 -15.89
N GLU A 76 14.55 13.50 -16.40
CA GLU A 76 15.86 13.00 -15.96
C GLU A 76 17.04 13.66 -16.72
N GLU A 77 16.79 14.28 -17.89
CA GLU A 77 17.83 14.87 -18.75
C GLU A 77 18.08 16.38 -18.50
N SER A 78 17.33 17.01 -17.59
CA SER A 78 17.54 18.41 -17.18
C SER A 78 18.30 18.55 -15.85
N ALA A 79 19.02 17.50 -15.44
CA ALA A 79 19.99 17.56 -14.34
C ALA A 79 21.41 17.92 -14.81
N GLU A 80 21.62 18.22 -16.10
CA GLU A 80 22.92 18.61 -16.67
C GLU A 80 22.89 20.03 -17.23
N SER A 81 22.98 21.04 -16.36
CA SER A 81 23.82 22.23 -16.60
C SER A 81 23.73 23.20 -15.44
N PHE A 82 24.34 22.84 -14.31
CA PHE A 82 24.84 23.82 -13.34
C PHE A 82 26.34 24.05 -13.55
N ASP A 83 26.77 24.17 -14.82
CA ASP A 83 28.08 24.73 -15.14
C ASP A 83 27.89 26.17 -15.58
N ARG A 84 28.02 27.09 -14.61
CA ARG A 84 28.83 28.31 -14.73
C ARG A 84 28.73 29.15 -13.46
N PRO A 85 29.75 29.14 -12.59
CA PRO A 85 30.12 30.33 -11.86
C PRO A 85 30.91 31.22 -12.81
N ASP A 86 30.26 32.18 -13.49
CA ASP A 86 30.98 33.28 -14.14
C ASP A 86 30.86 34.53 -13.26
N VAL A 87 31.96 34.77 -12.54
CA VAL A 87 32.52 36.03 -12.00
C VAL A 87 31.59 37.14 -11.50
#